data_AF-A0A6A0IJD5-F1
#
_entry.id   AF-A0A6A0IJD5-F1
#
_cell.length_a   1.000
_cell.length_b   1.000
_cell.length_c   1.000
_cell.angle_alpha   90.00
_cell.angle_beta   90.00
_cell.angle_gamma   90.00
#
_symmetry.space_group_name_H-M   'P 1'
#
loop_
_entity.id
_entity.type
_entity.pdbx_description
1 polymer ?
#
loop_
_entity_poly.entity_id
_entity_poly.type
_entity_poly.pdbx_seq_one_letter_code
_entity_poly.pdbx_strand_id
1 'polypeptide(L)'
;MIDAAKLPDDPEASGRVLFALSLAAGALLRLVLLGQPDLSGPDEGVWALGARNLVEGGIPQFFGLSAEPLGDPSGVPVFFPVVLSLMVRVFGPVEWAIRLPSVVAGLVGAFVLERLVRRGYGQPAGHFAGAFAALLPPLVSSSRAATVETTLVALGLGGVIFGIRAFEEDRTAEAALSGYLFGCGFLAKGDAVFLFLGPLLAALLFRPRLFGLGKVVRSLVLLLGTFVLTGGSHLLLTALFRPEAVGRQLAIAFGDPGSGLEAAHGTAFGADLKTLVGALFLFLPLAGLGAAYLLRPLGENEVASGATDGPRRLDHGVLWGVYGVELLVLVAASGKLSLSSIPVLPAIAAFAGFGAAALVTPAGDGRRKAETTWTVVAGLVVLAAAGFFASLPDQPLFGGRRAPLVSGSALSGIAATAAFGALLAAGVGARRFGRRLSTGFIAALLVAAGIESAGFIRRELLTHRTFAREIADQISPAVAKRTPRELAFRSPETPALSFLLFRTGRAWNGDGTAATVAADFREGTVAFWAFRDGMPRGPEAPDAAARALLESRTREVTADVTARAGRPVGVRVFVAEPLTPAAAAPGP
;
A
#
# COMPACT_ATOMS: atom_id res chain seq x y z
N MET A 1 26.29 -36.08 12.09
CA MET A 1 27.03 -34.87 11.72
C MET A 1 26.75 -34.62 10.25
N ILE A 2 25.82 -33.71 9.94
CA ILE A 2 25.50 -33.36 8.55
C ILE A 2 26.61 -32.43 8.07
N ASP A 3 27.28 -32.83 7.00
CA ASP A 3 28.40 -32.11 6.40
C ASP A 3 27.91 -30.76 5.84
N ALA A 4 28.02 -29.70 6.66
CA ALA A 4 27.61 -28.34 6.30
C ALA A 4 28.44 -27.72 5.15
N ALA A 5 29.41 -28.47 4.61
CA ALA A 5 30.32 -28.05 3.54
C ALA A 5 29.77 -28.23 2.12
N LYS A 6 28.61 -28.89 1.94
CA LYS A 6 27.99 -29.16 0.63
C LYS A 6 26.58 -28.56 0.46
N LEU A 7 26.36 -27.30 0.84
CA LEU A 7 25.32 -26.57 0.13
C LEU A 7 25.84 -26.34 -1.31
N PRO A 8 25.07 -26.68 -2.36
CA PRO A 8 25.50 -26.40 -3.72
C PRO A 8 25.74 -24.90 -3.87
N ASP A 9 26.94 -24.51 -4.34
CA ASP A 9 27.30 -23.11 -4.72
C ASP A 9 26.56 -22.68 -6.01
N ASP A 10 25.28 -23.07 -6.11
CA ASP A 10 24.37 -22.79 -7.19
C ASP A 10 23.56 -21.51 -6.85
N PRO A 11 23.69 -20.44 -7.65
CA PRO A 11 22.95 -19.20 -7.45
C PRO A 11 21.43 -19.40 -7.52
N GLU A 12 20.96 -20.35 -8.32
CA GLU A 12 19.54 -20.69 -8.39
C GLU A 12 19.05 -21.25 -7.05
N ALA A 13 19.73 -22.29 -6.53
CA ALA A 13 19.40 -22.90 -5.25
C ALA A 13 19.43 -21.90 -4.10
N SER A 14 20.46 -21.05 -4.02
CA SER A 14 20.60 -20.02 -2.98
C SER A 14 19.52 -18.95 -3.09
N GLY A 15 19.24 -18.47 -4.30
CA GLY A 15 18.18 -17.49 -4.55
C GLY A 15 16.80 -18.04 -4.16
N ARG A 16 16.50 -19.28 -4.54
CA ARG A 16 15.23 -19.95 -4.22
C ARG A 16 15.02 -20.09 -2.71
N VAL A 17 16.06 -20.49 -1.97
CA VAL A 17 15.99 -20.59 -0.51
C VAL A 17 15.76 -19.22 0.12
N LEU A 18 16.50 -18.20 -0.29
CA LEU A 18 16.31 -16.83 0.20
C LEU A 18 14.92 -16.30 -0.11
N PHE A 19 14.39 -16.56 -1.31
CA PHE A 19 13.02 -16.20 -1.65
C PHE A 19 11.99 -16.89 -0.76
N ALA A 20 12.11 -18.21 -0.56
CA ALA A 20 11.18 -18.96 0.28
C ALA A 20 11.21 -18.48 1.75
N LEU A 21 12.40 -18.24 2.30
CA LEU A 21 12.58 -17.71 3.66
C LEU A 21 12.03 -16.29 3.78
N SER A 22 12.31 -15.42 2.81
CA SER A 22 11.80 -14.05 2.78
C SER A 22 10.28 -13.99 2.60
N LEU A 23 9.69 -14.90 1.81
CA LEU A 23 8.25 -14.99 1.66
C LEU A 23 7.58 -15.46 2.95
N ALA A 24 8.15 -16.46 3.64
CA ALA A 24 7.67 -16.93 4.94
C ALA A 24 7.79 -15.85 6.02
N ALA A 25 8.95 -15.18 6.11
CA ALA A 25 9.15 -14.07 7.03
C ALA A 25 8.23 -12.88 6.70
N GLY A 26 8.06 -12.55 5.41
CA GLY A 26 7.14 -11.53 4.94
C GLY A 26 5.67 -11.84 5.25
N ALA A 27 5.27 -13.11 5.20
CA ALA A 27 3.95 -13.56 5.62
C ALA A 27 3.76 -13.42 7.13
N LEU A 28 4.76 -13.83 7.92
CA LEU A 28 4.75 -13.65 9.37
C LEU A 28 4.62 -12.17 9.76
N LEU A 29 5.42 -11.29 9.16
CA LEU A 29 5.37 -9.84 9.40
C LEU A 29 4.00 -9.25 9.06
N ARG A 30 3.33 -9.75 8.01
CA ARG A 30 2.00 -9.28 7.63
C ARG A 30 0.88 -9.83 8.51
N LEU A 31 1.02 -11.02 9.08
CA LEU A 31 -0.03 -11.67 9.87
C LEU A 31 0.07 -11.40 11.38
N VAL A 32 1.28 -11.16 11.89
CA VAL A 32 1.50 -10.99 13.33
C VAL A 32 0.71 -9.79 13.85
N LEU A 33 -0.11 -10.01 14.89
CA LEU A 33 -0.92 -8.98 15.55
C LEU A 33 -1.78 -8.15 14.57
N LEU A 34 -2.24 -8.72 13.45
CA LEU A 34 -2.93 -7.98 12.38
C LEU A 34 -4.18 -7.22 12.85
N GLY A 35 -4.91 -7.77 13.83
CA GLY A 35 -6.10 -7.15 14.42
C GLY A 35 -5.86 -6.34 15.69
N GLN A 36 -4.61 -6.12 16.11
CA GLN A 36 -4.31 -5.37 17.34
C GLN A 36 -4.26 -3.85 17.14
N PRO A 37 -3.66 -3.29 16.05
CA PRO A 37 -3.75 -1.87 15.79
C PRO A 37 -5.19 -1.46 15.50
N ASP A 38 -5.59 -0.29 15.98
CA ASP A 38 -6.88 0.31 15.61
C ASP A 38 -6.91 0.64 14.11
N LEU A 39 -8.11 0.75 13.55
CA LEU A 39 -8.28 1.20 12.16
C LEU A 39 -7.86 2.67 12.03
N SER A 40 -7.06 2.96 11.01
CA SER A 40 -6.89 4.33 10.53
C SER A 40 -8.18 4.79 9.87
N GLY A 41 -8.87 5.77 10.46
CA GLY A 41 -10.14 6.29 9.95
C GLY A 41 -10.06 6.72 8.48
N PRO A 42 -9.19 7.68 8.12
CA PRO A 42 -9.08 8.18 6.75
C PRO A 42 -8.74 7.09 5.72
N ASP A 43 -7.85 6.17 6.07
CA ASP A 43 -7.26 5.24 5.08
C ASP A 43 -7.97 3.90 4.97
N GLU A 44 -8.38 3.34 6.11
CA GLU A 44 -8.98 2.00 6.18
C GLU A 44 -10.50 2.08 6.37
N GLY A 45 -10.96 3.06 7.16
CA GLY A 45 -12.36 3.15 7.58
C GLY A 45 -13.33 3.31 6.41
N VAL A 46 -12.96 4.06 5.37
CA VAL A 46 -13.82 4.24 4.18
C VAL A 46 -14.01 2.92 3.42
N TRP A 47 -12.96 2.15 3.20
CA TRP A 47 -13.04 0.84 2.52
C TRP A 47 -13.79 -0.19 3.36
N ALA A 48 -13.47 -0.23 4.66
CA ALA A 48 -14.12 -1.12 5.62
C ALA A 48 -15.63 -0.85 5.74
N LEU A 49 -16.00 0.44 5.80
CA LEU A 49 -17.40 0.84 5.82
C LEU A 49 -18.12 0.52 4.50
N GLY A 50 -17.46 0.72 3.35
CA GLY A 50 -17.97 0.28 2.06
C GLY A 50 -18.28 -1.23 2.05
N ALA A 51 -17.41 -2.04 2.65
CA ALA A 51 -17.64 -3.46 2.80
C ALA A 51 -18.89 -3.75 3.64
N ARG A 52 -19.05 -3.04 4.77
CA ARG A 52 -20.21 -3.17 5.65
C ARG A 52 -21.52 -2.74 4.96
N ASN A 53 -21.48 -1.67 4.16
CA ASN A 53 -22.59 -1.23 3.32
C ASN A 53 -23.05 -2.32 2.33
N LEU A 54 -22.13 -3.08 1.74
CA LEU A 54 -22.46 -4.19 0.84
C LEU A 54 -23.07 -5.40 1.58
N VAL A 55 -22.65 -5.64 2.83
CA VAL A 55 -23.21 -6.72 3.65
C VAL A 55 -24.61 -6.38 4.12
N GLU A 56 -24.80 -5.20 4.70
CA GLU A 56 -26.05 -4.79 5.35
C GLU A 56 -27.07 -4.23 4.35
N GLY A 57 -26.60 -3.53 3.31
CA GLY A 57 -27.44 -2.84 2.33
C GLY A 57 -27.70 -3.61 1.04
N GLY A 58 -26.98 -4.70 0.79
CA GLY A 58 -27.19 -5.59 -0.35
C GLY A 58 -27.00 -4.94 -1.73
N ILE A 59 -27.78 -5.41 -2.72
CA ILE A 59 -27.67 -5.03 -4.13
C ILE A 59 -27.78 -3.51 -4.37
N PRO A 60 -28.65 -2.74 -3.67
CA PRO A 60 -28.69 -1.29 -3.84
C PRO A 60 -27.35 -0.57 -3.60
N GLN A 61 -26.55 -1.05 -2.64
CA GLN A 61 -25.21 -0.51 -2.36
C GLN A 61 -24.17 -0.99 -3.37
N PHE A 62 -24.41 -2.11 -4.05
CA PHE A 62 -23.56 -2.56 -5.16
C PHE A 62 -23.65 -1.62 -6.37
N PHE A 63 -24.81 -1.07 -6.70
CA PHE A 63 -24.96 -0.15 -7.85
C PHE A 63 -24.50 1.29 -7.58
N GLY A 64 -24.29 1.66 -6.31
CA GLY A 64 -23.91 3.01 -5.94
C GLY A 64 -23.44 3.04 -4.50
N LEU A 65 -22.17 2.70 -4.29
CA LEU A 65 -21.63 2.52 -2.95
C LEU A 65 -21.54 3.86 -2.22
N SER A 66 -22.00 3.89 -0.98
CA SER A 66 -21.90 5.04 -0.11
C SER A 66 -20.65 5.02 0.77
N ALA A 67 -20.16 6.21 1.11
CA ALA A 67 -19.10 6.43 2.11
C ALA A 67 -19.68 6.58 3.52
N GLU A 68 -21.01 6.58 3.66
CA GLU A 68 -21.73 6.63 4.94
C GLU A 68 -22.58 5.36 5.11
N PRO A 69 -22.91 4.94 6.34
CA PRO A 69 -23.72 3.76 6.58
C PRO A 69 -25.08 3.81 5.87
N LEU A 70 -25.26 2.92 4.89
CA LEU A 70 -26.41 2.85 3.98
C LEU A 70 -26.75 4.17 3.29
N GLY A 71 -25.84 5.13 3.19
CA GLY A 71 -26.09 6.45 2.64
C GLY A 71 -26.32 6.45 1.12
N ASP A 72 -26.30 7.65 0.54
CA ASP A 72 -26.41 7.83 -0.90
C ASP A 72 -25.07 7.56 -1.61
N PRO A 73 -25.08 7.23 -2.91
CA PRO A 73 -23.86 6.90 -3.65
C PRO A 73 -22.82 8.01 -3.57
N SER A 74 -21.65 7.72 -3.03
CA SER A 74 -20.55 8.68 -2.88
C SER A 74 -19.48 8.53 -3.97
N GLY A 75 -19.57 7.47 -4.77
CA GLY A 75 -18.62 7.16 -5.83
C GLY A 75 -17.37 6.42 -5.36
N VAL A 76 -17.42 5.81 -4.17
CA VAL A 76 -16.39 4.86 -3.70
C VAL A 76 -16.26 3.71 -4.72
N PRO A 77 -15.03 3.39 -5.19
CA PRO A 77 -14.81 2.26 -6.08
C PRO A 77 -15.29 0.94 -5.48
N VAL A 78 -15.99 0.12 -6.27
CA VAL A 78 -16.74 -1.03 -5.74
C VAL A 78 -15.89 -2.28 -5.49
N PHE A 79 -14.82 -2.48 -6.27
CA PHE A 79 -14.16 -3.80 -6.32
C PHE A 79 -13.53 -4.20 -4.99
N PHE A 80 -12.76 -3.30 -4.38
CA PHE A 80 -12.07 -3.62 -3.13
C PHE A 80 -13.05 -3.85 -1.96
N PRO A 81 -14.07 -2.98 -1.73
CA PRO A 81 -15.15 -3.26 -0.79
C PRO A 81 -15.88 -4.59 -1.02
N VAL A 82 -16.09 -5.01 -2.28
CA VAL A 82 -16.68 -6.34 -2.56
C VAL A 82 -15.82 -7.46 -2.02
N VAL A 83 -14.50 -7.41 -2.23
CA VAL A 83 -13.55 -8.39 -1.69
C VAL A 83 -13.58 -8.37 -0.15
N LEU A 84 -13.55 -7.18 0.46
CA LEU A 84 -13.63 -7.04 1.91
C LEU A 84 -14.96 -7.56 2.48
N SER A 85 -16.06 -7.36 1.76
CA SER A 85 -17.40 -7.78 2.20
C SER A 85 -17.51 -9.30 2.38
N LEU A 86 -16.74 -10.08 1.60
CA LEU A 86 -16.65 -11.53 1.78
C LEU A 86 -16.03 -11.86 3.14
N MET A 87 -14.99 -11.14 3.56
CA MET A 87 -14.36 -11.35 4.86
C MET A 87 -15.30 -10.93 5.99
N VAL A 88 -16.01 -9.81 5.84
CA VAL A 88 -17.01 -9.35 6.81
C VAL A 88 -18.15 -10.37 6.97
N ARG A 89 -18.61 -10.99 5.88
CA ARG A 89 -19.67 -12.02 5.92
C ARG A 89 -19.22 -13.30 6.63
N VAL A 90 -17.96 -13.69 6.47
CA VAL A 90 -17.43 -14.95 7.02
C VAL A 90 -16.96 -14.79 8.47
N PHE A 91 -16.27 -13.70 8.78
CA PHE A 91 -15.58 -13.49 10.06
C PHE A 91 -16.16 -12.37 10.92
N GLY A 92 -17.13 -11.62 10.39
CA GLY A 92 -17.69 -10.43 11.04
C GLY A 92 -16.89 -9.15 10.76
N PRO A 93 -17.42 -7.98 11.19
CA PRO A 93 -16.80 -6.68 10.98
C PRO A 93 -15.66 -6.41 11.97
N VAL A 94 -14.58 -7.20 11.87
CA VAL A 94 -13.39 -7.12 12.72
C VAL A 94 -12.15 -6.77 11.90
N GLU A 95 -11.20 -6.07 12.53
CA GLU A 95 -10.08 -5.39 11.87
C GLU A 95 -9.14 -6.35 11.16
N TRP A 96 -8.83 -7.50 11.77
CA TRP A 96 -7.96 -8.49 11.12
C TRP A 96 -8.61 -9.08 9.87
N ALA A 97 -9.94 -9.22 9.85
CA ALA A 97 -10.67 -9.83 8.74
C ALA A 97 -10.66 -8.91 7.52
N ILE A 98 -10.89 -7.62 7.71
CA ILE A 98 -10.85 -6.62 6.62
C ILE A 98 -9.42 -6.33 6.12
N ARG A 99 -8.38 -6.58 6.93
CA ARG A 99 -6.97 -6.43 6.51
C ARG A 99 -6.44 -7.66 5.78
N LEU A 100 -7.03 -8.84 5.99
CA LEU A 100 -6.56 -10.11 5.43
C LEU A 100 -6.45 -10.10 3.88
N PRO A 101 -7.39 -9.52 3.11
CA PRO A 101 -7.27 -9.46 1.66
C PRO A 101 -6.03 -8.69 1.19
N SER A 102 -5.69 -7.58 1.83
CA SER A 102 -4.49 -6.79 1.53
C SER A 102 -3.21 -7.57 1.85
N VAL A 103 -3.21 -8.39 2.91
CA VAL A 103 -2.10 -9.29 3.25
C VAL A 103 -1.89 -10.32 2.13
N VAL A 104 -2.96 -10.98 1.70
CA VAL A 104 -2.91 -11.98 0.63
C VAL A 104 -2.46 -11.33 -0.67
N ALA A 105 -3.03 -10.18 -1.04
CA ALA A 105 -2.65 -9.44 -2.24
C ALA A 105 -1.17 -9.05 -2.23
N GLY A 106 -0.64 -8.57 -1.10
CA GLY A 106 0.78 -8.24 -0.97
C GLY A 106 1.71 -9.43 -1.20
N LEU A 107 1.37 -10.61 -0.66
CA LEU A 107 2.15 -11.84 -0.85
C LEU A 107 2.04 -12.36 -2.29
N VAL A 108 0.84 -12.33 -2.88
CA VAL A 108 0.63 -12.67 -4.29
C VAL A 108 1.40 -11.72 -5.18
N GLY A 109 1.40 -10.42 -4.91
CA GLY A 109 2.15 -9.41 -5.65
C GLY A 109 3.66 -9.69 -5.63
N ALA A 110 4.24 -9.99 -4.46
CA ALA A 110 5.65 -10.36 -4.35
C ALA A 110 6.00 -11.63 -5.15
N PHE A 111 5.10 -12.62 -5.15
CA PHE A 111 5.27 -13.84 -5.92
C PHE A 111 5.12 -13.63 -7.43
N VAL A 112 4.13 -12.84 -7.87
CA VAL A 112 3.97 -12.50 -9.28
C VAL A 112 5.16 -11.69 -9.78
N LEU A 113 5.69 -10.78 -8.96
CA LEU A 113 6.92 -10.05 -9.26
C LEU A 113 8.11 -11.01 -9.49
N GLU A 114 8.30 -11.99 -8.60
CA GLU A 114 9.32 -13.04 -8.78
C GLU A 114 9.21 -13.69 -10.15
N ARG A 115 7.99 -14.08 -10.54
CA ARG A 115 7.72 -14.74 -11.83
C ARG A 115 7.96 -13.84 -13.02
N LEU A 116 7.55 -12.58 -12.94
CA LEU A 116 7.71 -11.59 -14.00
C LEU A 116 9.19 -11.30 -14.25
N VAL A 117 9.94 -11.04 -13.18
CA VAL A 117 11.39 -10.77 -13.24
C VAL A 117 12.15 -12.01 -13.69
N ARG A 118 11.81 -13.19 -13.17
CA ARG A 118 12.44 -14.46 -13.55
C ARG A 118 12.36 -14.71 -15.05
N ARG A 119 11.21 -14.44 -15.64
CA ARG A 119 10.98 -14.64 -17.08
C ARG A 119 11.88 -13.74 -17.94
N GLY A 120 12.03 -12.47 -17.55
CA GLY A 120 12.86 -11.54 -18.30
C GLY A 120 14.36 -11.77 -18.09
N TYR A 121 14.78 -12.09 -16.87
CA TYR A 121 16.18 -11.93 -16.41
C TYR A 121 16.77 -13.17 -15.72
N GLY A 122 16.05 -14.29 -15.69
CA GLY A 122 16.50 -15.56 -15.13
C GLY A 122 16.16 -15.75 -13.65
N GLN A 123 16.32 -16.98 -13.17
CA GLN A 123 15.95 -17.38 -11.81
C GLN A 123 16.59 -16.56 -10.69
N PRO A 124 17.91 -16.25 -10.70
CA PRO A 124 18.50 -15.48 -9.61
C PRO A 124 17.85 -14.10 -9.47
N ALA A 125 17.68 -13.37 -10.58
CA ALA A 125 17.04 -12.06 -10.57
C ALA A 125 15.61 -12.12 -10.06
N GLY A 126 14.84 -13.09 -10.53
CA GLY A 126 13.46 -13.30 -10.09
C GLY A 126 13.36 -13.56 -8.60
N HIS A 127 14.10 -14.55 -8.11
CA HIS A 127 14.08 -14.94 -6.70
C HIS A 127 14.49 -13.79 -5.78
N PHE A 128 15.53 -13.03 -6.13
CA PHE A 128 15.92 -11.86 -5.34
C PHE A 128 14.87 -10.74 -5.40
N ALA A 129 14.29 -10.45 -6.57
CA ALA A 129 13.24 -9.44 -6.68
C ALA A 129 12.01 -9.79 -5.81
N GLY A 130 11.57 -11.05 -5.85
CA GLY A 130 10.52 -11.55 -4.97
C GLY A 130 10.89 -11.48 -3.49
N ALA A 131 12.14 -11.80 -3.14
CA ALA A 131 12.63 -11.76 -1.76
C ALA A 131 12.63 -10.33 -1.21
N PHE A 132 13.09 -9.37 -2.01
CA PHE A 132 13.02 -7.95 -1.65
C PHE A 132 11.57 -7.48 -1.53
N ALA A 133 10.69 -7.78 -2.49
CA ALA A 133 9.28 -7.36 -2.40
C ALA A 133 8.55 -7.96 -1.19
N ALA A 134 8.88 -9.19 -0.78
CA ALA A 134 8.31 -9.82 0.39
C ALA A 134 8.68 -9.11 1.70
N LEU A 135 9.86 -8.47 1.78
CA LEU A 135 10.39 -7.85 3.00
C LEU A 135 10.52 -6.32 2.93
N LEU A 136 10.20 -5.70 1.79
CA LEU A 136 10.32 -4.27 1.58
C LEU A 136 9.34 -3.54 2.53
N PRO A 137 9.82 -2.71 3.50
CA PRO A 137 8.98 -2.19 4.56
C PRO A 137 7.72 -1.45 4.11
N PRO A 138 7.76 -0.56 3.09
CA PRO A 138 6.53 0.06 2.57
C PRO A 138 5.49 -0.93 2.03
N LEU A 139 5.93 -2.00 1.35
CA LEU A 139 5.02 -3.03 0.84
C LEU A 139 4.46 -3.88 1.98
N VAL A 140 5.27 -4.21 2.99
CA VAL A 140 4.83 -4.93 4.19
C VAL A 140 3.78 -4.10 4.95
N SER A 141 4.09 -2.83 5.20
CA SER A 141 3.22 -1.87 5.89
C SER A 141 1.89 -1.69 5.17
N SER A 142 1.91 -1.37 3.88
CA SER A 142 0.68 -1.18 3.09
C SER A 142 -0.17 -2.47 3.02
N SER A 143 0.45 -3.66 3.02
CA SER A 143 -0.29 -4.93 3.03
C SER A 143 -1.03 -5.19 4.35
N ARG A 144 -0.62 -4.55 5.45
CA ARG A 144 -1.22 -4.73 6.78
C ARG A 144 -2.42 -3.81 7.02
N ALA A 145 -2.53 -2.73 6.27
CA ALA A 145 -3.69 -1.85 6.30
C ALA A 145 -4.74 -2.32 5.29
N ALA A 146 -6.02 -2.18 5.61
CA ALA A 146 -7.15 -2.46 4.73
C ALA A 146 -7.28 -1.39 3.64
N THR A 147 -6.25 -1.29 2.79
CA THR A 147 -6.14 -0.33 1.69
C THR A 147 -6.07 -1.04 0.35
N VAL A 148 -6.54 -0.35 -0.69
CA VAL A 148 -6.64 -0.89 -2.06
C VAL A 148 -5.28 -1.08 -2.75
N GLU A 149 -4.22 -0.41 -2.28
CA GLU A 149 -2.93 -0.31 -2.98
C GLU A 149 -2.30 -1.66 -3.30
N THR A 150 -2.25 -2.56 -2.31
CA THR A 150 -1.64 -3.88 -2.49
C THR A 150 -2.48 -4.80 -3.39
N THR A 151 -3.79 -4.61 -3.39
CA THR A 151 -4.71 -5.27 -4.33
C THR A 151 -4.44 -4.78 -5.76
N LEU A 152 -4.29 -3.47 -5.94
CA LEU A 152 -3.93 -2.88 -7.23
C LEU A 152 -2.57 -3.40 -7.73
N VAL A 153 -1.57 -3.50 -6.85
CA VAL A 153 -0.25 -4.07 -7.20
C VAL A 153 -0.39 -5.52 -7.68
N ALA A 154 -1.13 -6.37 -6.96
CA ALA A 154 -1.31 -7.76 -7.33
C ALA A 154 -2.04 -7.91 -8.68
N LEU A 155 -3.12 -7.14 -8.89
CA LEU A 155 -3.90 -7.13 -10.13
C LEU A 155 -3.07 -6.58 -11.30
N GLY A 156 -2.36 -5.47 -11.10
CA GLY A 156 -1.54 -4.82 -12.10
C GLY A 156 -0.38 -5.70 -12.54
N LEU A 157 0.42 -6.25 -11.61
CA LEU A 157 1.48 -7.20 -11.94
C LEU A 157 0.95 -8.48 -12.59
N GLY A 158 -0.22 -8.96 -12.14
CA GLY A 158 -0.94 -10.07 -12.76
C GLY A 158 -1.31 -9.77 -14.21
N GLY A 159 -1.88 -8.59 -14.46
CA GLY A 159 -2.19 -8.10 -15.80
C GLY A 159 -0.94 -8.05 -16.68
N VAL A 160 0.18 -7.52 -16.16
CA VAL A 160 1.45 -7.44 -16.88
C VAL A 160 1.99 -8.83 -17.25
N ILE A 161 2.08 -9.77 -16.31
CA ILE A 161 2.67 -11.09 -16.59
C ILE A 161 1.84 -11.89 -17.59
N PHE A 162 0.50 -11.87 -17.47
CA PHE A 162 -0.37 -12.55 -18.44
C PHE A 162 -0.39 -11.81 -19.77
N GLY A 163 -0.28 -10.48 -19.76
CA GLY A 163 -0.16 -9.67 -20.97
C GLY A 163 1.08 -10.08 -21.77
N ILE A 164 2.26 -10.02 -21.16
CA ILE A 164 3.52 -10.41 -21.80
C ILE A 164 3.42 -11.84 -22.36
N ARG A 165 2.97 -12.80 -21.56
CA ARG A 165 2.82 -14.19 -22.00
C ARG A 165 1.85 -14.33 -23.17
N ALA A 166 0.73 -13.60 -23.16
CA ALA A 166 -0.23 -13.63 -24.25
C ALA A 166 0.38 -13.21 -25.59
N PHE A 167 1.28 -12.23 -25.59
CA PHE A 167 1.95 -11.74 -26.79
C PHE A 167 3.22 -12.55 -27.14
N GLU A 168 3.91 -13.14 -26.17
CA GLU A 168 5.10 -13.97 -26.41
C GLU A 168 4.79 -15.41 -26.82
N GLU A 169 3.71 -15.97 -26.29
CA GLU A 169 3.30 -17.37 -26.47
C GLU A 169 2.05 -17.50 -27.36
N ASP A 170 1.54 -16.39 -27.91
CA ASP A 170 0.32 -16.32 -28.73
C ASP A 170 -0.94 -16.89 -28.02
N ARG A 171 -1.04 -16.68 -26.70
CA ARG A 171 -2.12 -17.20 -25.85
C ARG A 171 -3.23 -16.18 -25.64
N THR A 172 -4.23 -16.21 -26.53
CA THR A 172 -5.39 -15.31 -26.49
C THR A 172 -6.19 -15.33 -25.18
N ALA A 173 -6.28 -16.49 -24.51
CA ALA A 173 -6.93 -16.60 -23.20
C ALA A 173 -6.18 -15.78 -22.12
N GLU A 174 -4.86 -15.71 -22.20
CA GLU A 174 -4.05 -14.92 -21.27
C GLU A 174 -4.18 -13.42 -21.58
N ALA A 175 -4.46 -13.04 -22.83
CA ALA A 175 -4.78 -11.66 -23.18
C ALA A 175 -6.11 -11.22 -22.53
N ALA A 176 -7.14 -12.08 -22.62
CA ALA A 176 -8.42 -11.85 -21.97
C ALA A 176 -8.29 -11.81 -20.43
N LEU A 177 -7.47 -12.68 -19.83
CA LEU A 177 -7.19 -12.65 -18.40
C LEU A 177 -6.43 -11.38 -17.99
N SER A 178 -5.47 -10.95 -18.79
CA SER A 178 -4.72 -9.71 -18.59
C SER A 178 -5.65 -8.49 -18.57
N GLY A 179 -6.54 -8.38 -19.57
CA GLY A 179 -7.54 -7.32 -19.63
C GLY A 179 -8.55 -7.39 -18.48
N TYR A 180 -9.02 -8.58 -18.10
CA TYR A 180 -9.87 -8.77 -16.92
C TYR A 180 -9.19 -8.25 -15.64
N LEU A 181 -7.92 -8.60 -15.39
CA LEU A 181 -7.18 -8.16 -14.20
C LEU A 181 -6.96 -6.64 -14.18
N PHE A 182 -6.62 -6.03 -15.32
CA PHE A 182 -6.57 -4.57 -15.42
C PHE A 182 -7.95 -3.94 -15.22
N GLY A 183 -9.02 -4.56 -15.71
CA GLY A 183 -10.39 -4.07 -15.51
C GLY A 183 -10.79 -4.11 -14.03
N CYS A 184 -10.43 -5.18 -13.31
CA CYS A 184 -10.56 -5.24 -11.85
C CYS A 184 -9.72 -4.16 -11.16
N GLY A 185 -8.51 -3.89 -11.65
CA GLY A 185 -7.66 -2.79 -11.15
C GLY A 185 -8.33 -1.42 -11.32
N PHE A 186 -8.95 -1.18 -12.47
CA PHE A 186 -9.73 0.03 -12.74
C PHE A 186 -10.96 0.15 -11.82
N LEU A 187 -11.69 -0.95 -11.60
CA LEU A 187 -12.80 -0.97 -10.64
C LEU A 187 -12.36 -0.81 -9.17
N ALA A 188 -11.08 -1.05 -8.88
CA ALA A 188 -10.51 -0.91 -7.54
C ALA A 188 -10.03 0.52 -7.27
N LYS A 189 -9.30 1.13 -8.21
CA LYS A 189 -8.68 2.44 -8.01
C LYS A 189 -8.54 3.25 -9.31
N GLY A 190 -9.49 3.15 -10.23
CA GLY A 190 -9.60 4.02 -11.40
C GLY A 190 -8.33 4.07 -12.26
N ASP A 191 -7.90 5.28 -12.57
CA ASP A 191 -6.75 5.63 -13.40
C ASP A 191 -5.40 5.11 -12.88
N ALA A 192 -5.26 4.84 -11.58
CA ALA A 192 -4.02 4.30 -11.02
C ALA A 192 -3.58 2.97 -11.65
N VAL A 193 -4.51 2.23 -12.28
CA VAL A 193 -4.18 1.01 -13.05
C VAL A 193 -3.24 1.27 -14.24
N PHE A 194 -3.25 2.49 -14.79
CA PHE A 194 -2.42 2.86 -15.93
C PHE A 194 -0.92 2.87 -15.59
N LEU A 195 -0.55 2.92 -14.30
CA LEU A 195 0.83 2.69 -13.81
C LEU A 195 1.33 1.26 -14.07
N PHE A 196 0.45 0.34 -14.47
CA PHE A 196 0.84 -1.02 -14.86
C PHE A 196 0.55 -1.30 -16.34
N LEU A 197 -0.57 -0.78 -16.84
CA LEU A 197 -0.93 -0.93 -18.24
C LEU A 197 0.00 -0.13 -19.17
N GLY A 198 0.41 1.08 -18.77
CA GLY A 198 1.34 1.93 -19.54
C GLY A 198 2.67 1.25 -19.85
N PRO A 199 3.40 0.73 -18.84
CA PRO A 199 4.64 -0.02 -19.05
C PRO A 199 4.44 -1.25 -19.96
N LEU A 200 3.34 -1.98 -19.81
CA LEU A 200 3.02 -3.11 -20.69
C LEU A 200 2.81 -2.65 -22.14
N LEU A 201 1.99 -1.63 -22.37
CA LEU A 201 1.73 -1.11 -23.73
C LEU A 201 3.00 -0.56 -24.37
N ALA A 202 3.85 0.11 -23.60
CA ALA A 202 5.15 0.57 -24.07
C ALA A 202 6.05 -0.63 -24.44
N ALA A 203 6.18 -1.63 -23.59
CA ALA A 203 6.93 -2.85 -23.88
C ALA A 203 6.45 -3.53 -25.18
N LEU A 204 5.13 -3.53 -25.40
CA LEU A 204 4.54 -4.05 -26.62
C LEU A 204 4.88 -3.20 -27.84
N LEU A 205 4.82 -1.87 -27.77
CA LEU A 205 5.06 -0.95 -28.90
C LEU A 205 6.47 -1.06 -29.50
N PHE A 206 7.46 -1.39 -28.67
CA PHE A 206 8.86 -1.52 -29.09
C PHE A 206 9.20 -2.88 -29.71
N ARG A 207 8.23 -3.77 -29.84
CA ARG A 207 8.44 -5.11 -30.40
C ARG A 207 8.53 -5.05 -31.93
N PRO A 208 9.63 -5.53 -32.54
CA PRO A 208 9.90 -5.40 -33.98
C PRO A 208 8.95 -6.18 -34.91
N ARG A 209 7.97 -6.94 -34.37
CA ARG A 209 7.00 -7.75 -35.14
C ARG A 209 5.54 -7.56 -34.70
N LEU A 210 5.17 -6.44 -34.09
CA LEU A 210 3.76 -6.14 -33.77
C LEU A 210 2.82 -6.26 -34.98
N PHE A 211 3.34 -5.98 -36.17
CA PHE A 211 2.59 -5.91 -37.42
C PHE A 211 2.48 -7.26 -38.15
N GLY A 212 2.55 -8.38 -37.41
CA GLY A 212 2.03 -9.67 -37.88
C GLY A 212 0.50 -9.64 -37.86
N LEU A 213 -0.09 -9.20 -38.98
CA LEU A 213 -1.42 -8.58 -39.18
C LEU A 213 -2.68 -9.22 -38.54
N GLY A 214 -2.62 -10.40 -37.91
CA GLY A 214 -3.81 -11.07 -37.36
C GLY A 214 -3.77 -11.39 -35.86
N LYS A 215 -2.77 -12.14 -35.41
CA LYS A 215 -2.78 -12.72 -34.05
C LYS A 215 -2.50 -11.70 -32.95
N VAL A 216 -1.54 -10.79 -33.19
CA VAL A 216 -1.22 -9.72 -32.23
C VAL A 216 -2.40 -8.78 -32.07
N VAL A 217 -3.04 -8.40 -33.18
CA VAL A 217 -4.27 -7.60 -33.18
C VAL A 217 -5.37 -8.29 -32.39
N ARG A 218 -5.58 -9.60 -32.59
CA ARG A 218 -6.56 -10.38 -31.81
C ARG A 218 -6.27 -10.36 -30.31
N SER A 219 -5.03 -10.60 -29.88
CA SER A 219 -4.66 -10.54 -28.46
C SER A 219 -4.84 -9.13 -27.90
N LEU A 220 -4.47 -8.09 -28.65
CA LEU A 220 -4.66 -6.70 -28.22
C LEU A 220 -6.15 -6.34 -28.10
N VAL A 221 -6.97 -6.73 -29.07
CA VAL A 221 -8.43 -6.55 -29.04
C VAL A 221 -9.06 -7.30 -27.87
N LEU A 222 -8.59 -8.52 -27.56
CA LEU A 222 -9.09 -9.27 -26.41
C LEU A 222 -8.68 -8.63 -25.09
N LEU A 223 -7.44 -8.18 -24.95
CA LEU A 223 -6.97 -7.47 -23.76
C LEU A 223 -7.76 -6.18 -23.55
N LEU A 224 -7.81 -5.30 -24.56
CA LEU A 224 -8.51 -4.03 -24.46
C LEU A 224 -10.03 -4.23 -24.32
N GLY A 225 -10.60 -5.18 -25.05
CA GLY A 225 -12.02 -5.51 -24.99
C GLY A 225 -12.42 -6.00 -23.60
N THR A 226 -11.69 -6.96 -23.03
CA THR A 226 -11.97 -7.46 -21.67
C THR A 226 -11.68 -6.42 -20.59
N PHE A 227 -10.67 -5.57 -20.78
CA PHE A 227 -10.42 -4.42 -19.92
C PHE A 227 -11.61 -3.46 -19.90
N VAL A 228 -12.08 -3.02 -21.06
CA VAL A 228 -13.23 -2.10 -21.17
C VAL A 228 -14.52 -2.75 -20.65
N LEU A 229 -14.76 -4.02 -20.99
CA LEU A 229 -15.95 -4.75 -20.51
C LEU A 229 -15.95 -4.87 -18.98
N THR A 230 -14.81 -5.21 -18.38
CA THR A 230 -14.71 -5.39 -16.92
C THR A 230 -14.64 -4.05 -16.19
N GLY A 231 -13.79 -3.12 -16.62
CA GLY A 231 -13.66 -1.80 -16.02
C GLY A 231 -14.91 -0.93 -16.18
N GLY A 232 -15.61 -1.06 -17.31
CA GLY A 232 -16.85 -0.33 -17.60
C GLY A 232 -18.12 -0.99 -17.05
N SER A 233 -18.07 -2.24 -16.57
CA SER A 233 -19.29 -2.96 -16.17
C SER A 233 -19.99 -2.29 -15.01
N HIS A 234 -19.25 -1.84 -13.99
CA HIS A 234 -19.87 -1.20 -12.82
C HIS A 234 -20.43 0.17 -13.17
N LEU A 235 -19.71 0.95 -13.98
CA LEU A 235 -20.21 2.23 -14.48
C LEU A 235 -21.52 2.06 -15.28
N LEU A 236 -21.61 1.03 -16.13
CA LEU A 236 -22.83 0.69 -16.85
C LEU A 236 -23.97 0.34 -15.88
N LEU A 237 -23.71 -0.47 -14.86
CA LEU A 237 -24.71 -0.82 -13.84
C LEU A 237 -25.16 0.43 -13.06
N THR A 238 -24.24 1.30 -12.67
CA THR A 238 -24.56 2.59 -12.06
C THR A 238 -25.41 3.43 -13.00
N ALA A 239 -25.10 3.51 -14.29
CA ALA A 239 -25.90 4.27 -15.25
C ALA A 239 -27.34 3.73 -15.41
N LEU A 240 -27.51 2.41 -15.31
CA LEU A 240 -28.82 1.76 -15.44
C LEU A 240 -29.67 1.90 -14.17
N PHE A 241 -29.07 1.78 -12.99
CA PHE A 241 -29.81 1.67 -11.73
C PHE A 241 -29.69 2.89 -10.81
N ARG A 242 -28.68 3.75 -11.01
CA ARG A 242 -28.32 4.92 -10.21
C ARG A 242 -27.77 6.05 -11.10
N PRO A 243 -28.50 6.50 -12.13
CA PRO A 243 -28.00 7.47 -13.11
C PRO A 243 -27.48 8.77 -12.48
N GLU A 244 -28.03 9.17 -11.33
CA GLU A 244 -27.61 10.32 -10.54
C GLU A 244 -26.16 10.23 -10.02
N ALA A 245 -25.61 9.02 -9.90
CA ALA A 245 -24.28 8.76 -9.35
C ALA A 245 -23.18 8.65 -10.42
N VAL A 246 -23.55 8.57 -11.71
CA VAL A 246 -22.61 8.34 -12.82
C VAL A 246 -21.54 9.42 -12.91
N GLY A 247 -21.94 10.69 -12.86
CA GLY A 247 -21.00 11.81 -12.95
C GLY A 247 -19.93 11.77 -11.85
N ARG A 248 -20.35 11.44 -10.62
CA ARG A 248 -19.45 11.31 -9.48
C ARG A 248 -18.50 10.11 -9.60
N GLN A 249 -19.00 8.97 -10.09
CA GLN A 249 -18.16 7.80 -10.33
C GLN A 249 -17.14 8.03 -11.45
N LEU A 250 -17.54 8.69 -12.54
CA LEU A 250 -16.61 9.08 -13.61
C LEU A 250 -15.51 10.02 -13.11
N ALA A 251 -15.90 11.04 -12.34
CA ALA A 251 -14.97 11.98 -11.74
C ALA A 251 -13.93 11.26 -10.88
N ILE A 252 -14.34 10.33 -10.01
CA ILE A 252 -13.41 9.57 -9.16
C ILE A 252 -12.59 8.56 -9.96
N ALA A 253 -13.18 7.88 -10.95
CA ALA A 253 -12.47 6.87 -11.74
C ALA A 253 -11.35 7.45 -12.62
N PHE A 254 -11.45 8.73 -13.02
CA PHE A 254 -10.48 9.41 -13.88
C PHE A 254 -9.77 10.59 -13.20
N GLY A 255 -9.81 10.68 -11.87
CA GLY A 255 -8.97 11.60 -11.08
C GLY A 255 -9.37 13.08 -11.15
N ASP A 256 -10.66 13.41 -11.05
CA ASP A 256 -11.11 14.80 -10.89
C ASP A 256 -10.72 15.35 -9.50
N PRO A 257 -9.82 16.36 -9.43
CA PRO A 257 -9.30 16.93 -8.20
C PRO A 257 -10.35 17.62 -7.31
N GLY A 258 -11.54 17.89 -7.86
CA GLY A 258 -12.64 18.56 -7.15
C GLY A 258 -13.48 17.64 -6.26
N SER A 259 -13.28 16.31 -6.33
CA SER A 259 -14.06 15.37 -5.53
C SER A 259 -13.56 15.38 -4.08
N GLY A 260 -14.36 15.84 -3.11
CA GLY A 260 -14.00 15.89 -1.68
C GLY A 260 -13.60 14.53 -1.05
N LEU A 261 -13.76 13.43 -1.80
CA LEU A 261 -13.20 12.11 -1.49
C LEU A 261 -11.68 12.05 -1.69
N GLU A 262 -11.05 12.86 -2.54
CA GLU A 262 -9.57 12.92 -2.63
C GLU A 262 -8.92 13.38 -1.33
N ALA A 263 -9.57 14.28 -0.57
CA ALA A 263 -9.12 14.65 0.77
C ALA A 263 -9.24 13.50 1.78
N ALA A 264 -10.12 12.51 1.52
CA ALA A 264 -10.23 11.25 2.28
C ALA A 264 -9.35 10.13 1.70
N HIS A 265 -8.94 10.21 0.43
CA HIS A 265 -7.94 9.34 -0.22
C HIS A 265 -6.51 9.83 -0.02
N GLY A 266 -6.31 11.00 0.59
CA GLY A 266 -5.02 11.45 1.10
C GLY A 266 -4.56 10.46 2.15
N THR A 267 -3.76 9.49 1.72
CA THR A 267 -3.32 8.40 2.59
C THR A 267 -2.53 8.98 3.76
N ALA A 268 -3.02 8.86 5.00
CA ALA A 268 -2.15 9.01 6.17
C ALA A 268 -1.02 7.94 6.13
N PHE A 269 -1.25 6.85 5.40
CA PHE A 269 -0.27 5.88 4.91
C PHE A 269 0.24 6.15 3.48
N GLY A 270 0.54 7.40 3.16
CA GLY A 270 1.44 7.73 2.06
C GLY A 270 2.84 7.34 2.48
N ALA A 271 3.08 6.01 2.62
CA ALA A 271 4.22 5.35 3.24
C ALA A 271 5.12 6.38 3.92
N ASP A 272 4.80 6.77 5.18
CA ASP A 272 5.49 7.82 5.97
C ASP A 272 6.76 8.19 5.25
N LEU A 273 6.83 9.33 4.52
CA LEU A 273 7.88 9.60 3.54
C LEU A 273 9.27 9.17 4.07
N LYS A 274 9.46 9.31 5.39
CA LYS A 274 10.55 8.76 6.21
C LYS A 274 10.76 7.24 6.13
N THR A 275 9.74 6.40 6.32
CA THR A 275 9.72 4.95 6.10
C THR A 275 9.95 4.56 4.63
N LEU A 276 9.32 5.26 3.67
CA LEU A 276 9.59 5.02 2.24
C LEU A 276 11.07 5.27 1.93
N VAL A 277 11.58 6.43 2.33
CA VAL A 277 12.93 6.88 2.00
C VAL A 277 14.01 6.18 2.83
N GLY A 278 13.76 5.89 4.11
CA GLY A 278 14.67 5.13 4.97
C GLY A 278 14.95 3.72 4.42
N ALA A 279 13.88 3.02 4.05
CA ALA A 279 13.97 1.71 3.41
C ALA A 279 14.61 1.81 2.02
N LEU A 280 14.21 2.82 1.22
CA LEU A 280 14.77 3.06 -0.12
C LEU A 280 16.29 3.18 -0.10
N PHE A 281 16.85 3.90 0.87
CA PHE A 281 18.28 4.14 0.94
C PHE A 281 19.12 2.88 1.20
N LEU A 282 18.56 1.87 1.87
CA LEU A 282 19.23 0.57 2.05
C LEU A 282 19.34 -0.20 0.73
N PHE A 283 18.38 -0.03 -0.18
CA PHE A 283 18.32 -0.79 -1.45
C PHE A 283 18.81 -0.01 -2.67
N LEU A 284 18.82 1.32 -2.62
CA LEU A 284 19.11 2.19 -3.77
C LEU A 284 20.49 1.97 -4.40
N PRO A 285 21.59 1.72 -3.65
CA PRO A 285 22.87 1.36 -4.26
C PRO A 285 22.79 0.07 -5.09
N LEU A 286 22.05 -0.93 -4.59
CA LEU A 286 21.83 -2.20 -5.29
C LEU A 286 20.86 -2.03 -6.48
N ALA A 287 19.83 -1.20 -6.32
CA ALA A 287 18.90 -0.87 -7.38
C ALA A 287 19.58 -0.10 -8.54
N GLY A 288 20.52 0.80 -8.24
CA GLY A 288 21.30 1.49 -9.25
C GLY A 288 22.23 0.55 -10.03
N LEU A 289 22.83 -0.45 -9.38
CA LEU A 289 23.48 -1.57 -10.08
C LEU A 289 22.46 -2.34 -10.95
N GLY A 290 21.24 -2.53 -10.45
CA GLY A 290 20.13 -3.13 -11.20
C GLY A 290 19.73 -2.35 -12.45
N ALA A 291 19.83 -1.02 -12.45
CA ALA A 291 19.57 -0.21 -13.64
C ALA A 291 20.62 -0.48 -14.74
N ALA A 292 21.89 -0.64 -14.37
CA ALA A 292 22.94 -1.05 -15.29
C ALA A 292 22.74 -2.50 -15.79
N TYR A 293 22.21 -3.36 -14.92
CA TYR A 293 21.87 -4.74 -15.27
C TYR A 293 20.75 -4.84 -16.31
N LEU A 294 19.82 -3.88 -16.30
CA LEU A 294 18.67 -3.86 -17.19
C LEU A 294 19.07 -3.94 -18.66
N LEU A 295 20.10 -3.19 -19.03
CA LEU A 295 20.57 -2.99 -20.40
C LEU A 295 21.70 -3.96 -20.78
N ARG A 296 22.12 -4.83 -19.88
CA ARG A 296 23.23 -5.76 -20.13
C ARG A 296 22.79 -6.95 -21.00
N PRO A 297 23.67 -7.45 -21.89
CA PRO A 297 23.47 -8.72 -22.56
C PRO A 297 23.52 -9.86 -21.53
N LEU A 298 22.61 -10.82 -21.67
CA LEU A 298 22.53 -11.99 -20.80
C LEU A 298 23.63 -13.00 -21.15
N GLY A 299 24.20 -13.65 -20.13
CA GLY A 299 25.11 -14.77 -20.34
C GLY A 299 24.37 -16.09 -20.55
N GLU A 300 25.06 -17.11 -21.07
CA GLU A 300 24.51 -18.45 -21.34
C GLU A 300 23.81 -19.07 -20.13
N ASN A 301 24.39 -18.92 -18.93
CA ASN A 301 23.80 -19.42 -17.69
C ASN A 301 22.47 -18.75 -17.34
N GLU A 302 22.32 -17.46 -17.65
CA GLU A 302 21.09 -16.73 -17.38
C GLU A 302 19.98 -17.20 -18.33
N VAL A 303 20.31 -17.37 -19.61
CA VAL A 303 19.40 -17.94 -20.62
C VAL A 303 19.02 -19.39 -20.26
N ALA A 304 19.99 -20.20 -19.82
CA ALA A 304 19.74 -21.56 -19.34
C ALA A 304 18.82 -21.61 -18.11
N SER A 305 18.86 -20.58 -17.25
CA SER A 305 17.94 -20.43 -16.11
C SER A 305 16.53 -19.92 -16.48
N GLY A 306 16.26 -19.77 -17.79
CA GLY A 306 14.97 -19.35 -18.32
C GLY A 306 14.81 -17.84 -18.58
N ALA A 307 15.92 -17.08 -18.62
CA ALA A 307 15.88 -15.69 -19.05
C ALA A 307 15.56 -15.57 -20.54
N THR A 308 14.79 -14.55 -20.90
CA THR A 308 14.38 -14.33 -22.29
C THR A 308 15.47 -13.56 -23.05
N ASP A 309 15.96 -14.12 -24.16
CA ASP A 309 17.01 -13.53 -25.01
C ASP A 309 16.48 -13.02 -26.36
N GLY A 310 17.34 -12.35 -27.13
CA GLY A 310 17.04 -11.84 -28.47
C GLY A 310 16.06 -10.66 -28.47
N PRO A 311 15.20 -10.49 -29.49
CA PRO A 311 14.32 -9.32 -29.59
C PRO A 311 13.29 -9.21 -28.45
N ARG A 312 12.92 -10.32 -27.81
CA ARG A 312 12.01 -10.34 -26.64
C ARG A 312 12.65 -9.76 -25.37
N ARG A 313 13.98 -9.65 -25.35
CA ARG A 313 14.73 -8.98 -24.29
C ARG A 313 14.45 -7.48 -24.26
N LEU A 314 14.27 -6.88 -25.45
CA LEU A 314 13.98 -5.45 -25.58
C LEU A 314 12.64 -5.11 -24.92
N ASP A 315 11.61 -5.93 -25.14
CA ASP A 315 10.28 -5.76 -24.53
C ASP A 315 10.38 -5.69 -22.99
N HIS A 316 11.12 -6.62 -22.37
CA HIS A 316 11.33 -6.63 -20.92
C HIS A 316 12.18 -5.44 -20.44
N GLY A 317 13.20 -5.04 -21.20
CA GLY A 317 14.00 -3.85 -20.90
C GLY A 317 13.17 -2.57 -20.94
N VAL A 318 12.30 -2.42 -21.95
CA VAL A 318 11.39 -1.28 -22.07
C VAL A 318 10.38 -1.28 -20.92
N LEU A 319 9.77 -2.42 -20.60
CA LEU A 319 8.84 -2.55 -19.46
C LEU A 319 9.43 -1.97 -18.18
N TRP A 320 10.58 -2.47 -17.76
CA TRP A 320 11.22 -2.05 -16.53
C TRP A 320 11.85 -0.65 -16.63
N GLY A 321 12.27 -0.24 -17.83
CA GLY A 321 12.71 1.13 -18.08
C GLY A 321 11.59 2.14 -17.84
N VAL A 322 10.38 1.88 -18.36
CA VAL A 322 9.20 2.73 -18.14
C VAL A 322 8.79 2.70 -16.66
N TYR A 323 8.73 1.53 -16.03
CA TYR A 323 8.48 1.43 -14.57
C TYR A 323 9.51 2.22 -13.75
N GLY A 324 10.78 2.21 -14.16
CA GLY A 324 11.84 3.00 -13.53
C GLY A 324 11.60 4.50 -13.66
N VAL A 325 11.16 4.97 -14.83
CA VAL A 325 10.80 6.38 -15.05
C VAL A 325 9.57 6.75 -14.23
N GLU A 326 8.51 5.93 -14.23
CA GLU A 326 7.31 6.14 -13.43
C GLU A 326 7.64 6.24 -11.94
N LEU A 327 8.49 5.34 -11.45
CA LEU A 327 8.99 5.39 -10.08
C LEU A 327 9.67 6.74 -9.77
N LEU A 328 10.57 7.20 -10.65
CA LEU A 328 11.27 8.48 -10.44
C LEU A 328 10.31 9.67 -10.46
N VAL A 329 9.35 9.67 -11.39
CA VAL A 329 8.33 10.73 -11.50
C VAL A 329 7.44 10.75 -10.27
N LEU A 330 6.92 9.60 -9.84
CA LEU A 330 6.05 9.50 -8.68
C LEU A 330 6.79 9.83 -7.40
N VAL A 331 8.02 9.37 -7.20
CA VAL A 331 8.82 9.76 -6.03
C VAL A 331 9.10 11.27 -6.03
N ALA A 332 9.41 11.87 -7.18
CA ALA A 332 9.63 13.32 -7.29
C ALA A 332 8.35 14.13 -7.05
N ALA A 333 7.19 13.58 -7.40
CA ALA A 333 5.89 14.22 -7.26
C ALA A 333 5.12 13.83 -5.99
N SER A 334 5.60 12.84 -5.22
CA SER A 334 4.90 12.21 -4.07
C SER A 334 4.55 13.20 -2.96
N GLY A 335 5.24 14.35 -2.88
CA GLY A 335 4.92 15.41 -1.92
C GLY A 335 3.98 16.50 -2.45
N LYS A 336 3.68 16.53 -3.76
CA LYS A 336 2.86 17.56 -4.40
C LYS A 336 1.50 17.06 -4.87
N LEU A 337 1.40 15.79 -5.25
CA LEU A 337 0.21 15.23 -5.90
C LEU A 337 -0.65 14.34 -4.99
N SER A 338 -0.30 14.18 -3.71
CA SER A 338 -1.01 13.27 -2.78
C SER A 338 -1.18 11.82 -3.29
N LEU A 339 -0.41 11.44 -4.31
CA LEU A 339 -0.46 10.10 -4.92
C LEU A 339 0.30 9.11 -4.06
N SER A 340 -0.31 7.94 -3.84
CA SER A 340 0.37 6.81 -3.22
C SER A 340 1.50 6.31 -4.12
N SER A 341 2.68 6.16 -3.56
CA SER A 341 3.85 5.59 -4.25
C SER A 341 3.87 4.06 -4.23
N ILE A 342 3.00 3.42 -3.44
CA ILE A 342 2.93 1.95 -3.29
C ILE A 342 2.85 1.21 -4.64
N PRO A 343 2.02 1.64 -5.62
CA PRO A 343 1.91 0.96 -6.91
C PRO A 343 3.22 0.79 -7.68
N VAL A 344 4.19 1.69 -7.50
CA VAL A 344 5.48 1.65 -8.22
C VAL A 344 6.61 1.03 -7.42
N LEU A 345 6.41 0.70 -6.15
CA LEU A 345 7.46 0.07 -5.32
C LEU A 345 7.92 -1.32 -5.77
N PRO A 346 7.12 -2.14 -6.48
CA PRO A 346 7.64 -3.36 -7.11
C PRO A 346 8.84 -3.11 -8.03
N ALA A 347 8.95 -1.91 -8.63
CA ALA A 347 10.11 -1.55 -9.46
C ALA A 347 11.40 -1.53 -8.64
N ILE A 348 11.41 -0.94 -7.44
CA ILE A 348 12.58 -0.92 -6.56
C ILE A 348 13.00 -2.34 -6.19
N ALA A 349 12.05 -3.20 -5.85
CA ALA A 349 12.33 -4.60 -5.54
C ALA A 349 12.89 -5.34 -6.76
N ALA A 350 12.37 -5.09 -7.97
CA ALA A 350 12.92 -5.63 -9.21
C ALA A 350 14.35 -5.17 -9.46
N PHE A 351 14.64 -3.86 -9.35
CA PHE A 351 15.98 -3.31 -9.51
C PHE A 351 16.96 -3.83 -8.46
N ALA A 352 16.55 -3.93 -7.20
CA ALA A 352 17.36 -4.57 -6.16
C ALA A 352 17.64 -6.05 -6.48
N GLY A 353 16.64 -6.76 -7.03
CA GLY A 353 16.79 -8.14 -7.51
C GLY A 353 17.78 -8.26 -8.67
N PHE A 354 17.73 -7.35 -9.64
CA PHE A 354 18.71 -7.26 -10.73
C PHE A 354 20.13 -7.02 -10.19
N GLY A 355 20.30 -6.07 -9.27
CA GLY A 355 21.59 -5.80 -8.65
C GLY A 355 22.13 -6.99 -7.87
N ALA A 356 21.28 -7.67 -7.09
CA ALA A 356 21.64 -8.89 -6.38
C ALA A 356 22.08 -10.01 -7.35
N ALA A 357 21.35 -10.21 -8.44
CA ALA A 357 21.73 -11.17 -9.47
C ALA A 357 23.06 -10.81 -10.13
N ALA A 358 23.34 -9.52 -10.32
CA ALA A 358 24.63 -9.04 -10.84
C ALA A 358 25.80 -9.53 -9.97
N LEU A 359 25.68 -9.39 -8.65
CA LEU A 359 26.74 -9.71 -7.69
C LEU A 359 27.03 -11.21 -7.54
N VAL A 360 26.07 -12.08 -7.90
CA VAL A 360 26.21 -13.53 -7.77
C VAL A 360 26.54 -14.19 -9.11
N THR A 361 26.16 -13.56 -10.23
CA THR A 361 26.42 -14.07 -11.58
C THR A 361 27.88 -13.82 -11.96
N PRO A 362 28.61 -14.82 -12.48
CA PRO A 362 29.99 -14.62 -12.91
C PRO A 362 30.09 -13.60 -14.06
N ALA A 363 31.09 -12.74 -13.95
CA ALA A 363 31.38 -11.67 -14.91
C ALA A 363 32.86 -11.71 -15.32
N GLY A 364 33.14 -11.48 -16.61
CA GLY A 364 34.49 -11.24 -17.12
C GLY A 364 35.01 -9.84 -16.74
N ASP A 365 36.29 -9.59 -16.96
CA ASP A 365 36.97 -8.39 -16.43
C ASP A 365 36.37 -7.06 -16.91
N GLY A 366 36.01 -6.95 -18.19
CA GLY A 366 35.35 -5.74 -18.73
C GLY A 366 33.99 -5.48 -18.08
N ARG A 367 33.21 -6.55 -17.85
CA ARG A 367 31.89 -6.48 -17.21
C ARG A 367 32.01 -6.10 -15.73
N ARG A 368 32.97 -6.68 -15.01
CA ARG A 368 33.25 -6.33 -13.61
C ARG A 368 33.59 -4.85 -13.45
N LYS A 369 34.41 -4.29 -14.35
CA LYS A 369 34.72 -2.85 -14.32
C LYS A 369 33.47 -2.02 -14.49
N ALA A 370 32.63 -2.32 -15.48
CA ALA A 370 31.38 -1.59 -15.71
C ALA A 370 30.41 -1.69 -14.51
N GLU A 371 30.18 -2.90 -13.98
CA GLU A 371 29.31 -3.13 -12.82
C GLU A 371 29.83 -2.41 -11.57
N THR A 372 31.15 -2.40 -11.36
CA THR A 372 31.79 -1.63 -10.29
C THR A 372 31.55 -0.14 -10.46
N THR A 373 31.81 0.41 -11.66
CA THR A 373 31.61 1.83 -11.95
C THR A 373 30.16 2.25 -11.70
N TRP A 374 29.19 1.47 -12.19
CA TRP A 374 27.77 1.75 -11.97
C TRP A 374 27.36 1.68 -10.51
N THR A 375 27.88 0.70 -9.75
CA THR A 375 27.63 0.61 -8.31
C THR A 375 28.17 1.83 -7.57
N VAL A 376 29.38 2.28 -7.92
CA VAL A 376 30.00 3.48 -7.33
C VAL A 376 29.20 4.73 -7.69
N VAL A 377 28.85 4.92 -8.97
CA VAL A 377 28.06 6.08 -9.42
C VAL A 377 26.71 6.11 -8.74
N ALA A 378 25.99 4.98 -8.69
CA ALA A 378 24.73 4.88 -7.99
C ALA A 378 24.89 5.22 -6.50
N GLY A 379 25.87 4.61 -5.82
CA GLY A 379 26.17 4.91 -4.43
C GLY A 379 26.43 6.39 -4.17
N LEU A 380 27.23 7.04 -5.02
CA LEU A 380 27.53 8.48 -4.91
C LEU A 380 26.30 9.36 -5.14
N VAL A 381 25.46 9.05 -6.14
CA VAL A 381 24.21 9.78 -6.39
C VAL A 381 23.27 9.66 -5.20
N VAL A 382 23.13 8.45 -4.65
CA VAL A 382 22.27 8.17 -3.49
C VAL A 382 22.79 8.89 -2.25
N LEU A 383 24.10 8.85 -2.00
CA LEU A 383 24.74 9.59 -0.91
C LEU A 383 24.59 11.11 -1.07
N ALA A 384 24.74 11.63 -2.29
CA ALA A 384 24.56 13.06 -2.56
C ALA A 384 23.11 13.50 -2.31
N ALA A 385 22.13 12.72 -2.78
CA ALA A 385 20.72 12.96 -2.53
C ALA A 385 20.40 12.89 -1.02
N ALA A 386 20.85 11.83 -0.34
CA ALA A 386 20.69 11.66 1.10
C ALA A 386 21.33 12.80 1.90
N GLY A 387 22.54 13.24 1.53
CA GLY A 387 23.24 14.36 2.14
C GLY A 387 22.52 15.69 1.92
N PHE A 388 21.99 15.92 0.71
CA PHE A 388 21.15 17.08 0.42
C PHE A 388 19.89 17.10 1.29
N PHE A 389 19.14 16.00 1.36
CA PHE A 389 17.96 15.90 2.22
C PHE A 389 18.31 16.02 3.71
N ALA A 390 19.43 15.47 4.17
CA ALA A 390 19.87 15.62 5.55
C ALA A 390 20.26 17.08 5.89
N SER A 391 20.66 17.89 4.89
CA SER A 391 21.10 19.28 5.09
C SER A 391 19.95 20.27 5.27
N LEU A 392 18.75 19.93 4.79
CA LEU A 392 17.57 20.80 4.86
C LEU A 392 17.00 20.83 6.30
N PRO A 393 16.64 22.02 6.83
CA PRO A 393 16.02 22.14 8.16
C PRO A 393 14.63 21.51 8.16
N ASP A 394 14.27 20.85 9.27
CA ASP A 394 12.95 20.23 9.50
C ASP A 394 12.52 19.18 8.47
N GLN A 395 13.48 18.49 7.84
CA GLN A 395 13.16 17.35 6.99
C GLN A 395 12.71 16.14 7.82
N PRO A 396 11.55 15.54 7.50
CA PRO A 396 11.01 14.39 8.22
C PRO A 396 11.88 13.13 8.08
N LEU A 397 12.71 13.07 7.02
CA LEU A 397 13.49 11.91 6.59
C LEU A 397 14.66 11.56 7.52
N PHE A 398 15.50 12.54 7.79
CA PHE A 398 16.70 12.39 8.60
C PHE A 398 16.57 13.12 9.94
N GLY A 399 15.42 13.76 10.20
CA GLY A 399 15.24 14.74 11.27
C GLY A 399 16.02 16.04 11.05
N GLY A 400 16.58 16.23 9.84
CA GLY A 400 17.38 17.38 9.44
C GLY A 400 18.58 17.62 10.36
N ARG A 401 18.99 18.89 10.49
CA ARG A 401 20.03 19.31 11.46
C ARG A 401 19.67 19.03 12.92
N ARG A 402 18.42 18.68 13.24
CA ARG A 402 17.92 18.45 14.60
C ARG A 402 18.09 17.00 15.08
N ALA A 403 18.43 16.05 14.22
CA ALA A 403 18.68 14.64 14.59
C ALA A 403 19.96 14.05 13.94
N PRO A 404 21.15 14.63 14.20
CA PRO A 404 22.40 14.33 13.48
C PRO A 404 22.84 12.85 13.58
N LEU A 405 22.52 12.16 14.68
CA LEU A 405 22.85 10.75 14.87
C LEU A 405 22.04 9.82 13.95
N VAL A 406 20.75 10.13 13.74
CA VAL A 406 19.88 9.37 12.84
C VAL A 406 20.34 9.57 11.40
N SER A 407 20.60 10.82 11.01
CA SER A 407 21.19 11.19 9.72
C SER A 407 22.52 10.48 9.45
N GLY A 408 23.42 10.50 10.43
CA GLY A 408 24.73 9.87 10.31
C GLY A 408 24.67 8.35 10.14
N SER A 409 23.79 7.68 10.87
CA SER A 409 23.61 6.23 10.76
C SER A 409 23.02 5.79 9.40
N ALA A 410 22.09 6.57 8.84
CA ALA A 410 21.53 6.29 7.53
C ALA A 410 22.56 6.52 6.42
N LEU A 411 23.30 7.63 6.47
CA LEU A 411 24.36 7.94 5.51
C LEU A 411 25.49 6.89 5.55
N SER A 412 25.88 6.44 6.75
CA SER A 412 26.90 5.38 6.88
C SER A 412 26.40 4.03 6.37
N GLY A 413 25.12 3.70 6.57
CA GLY A 413 24.49 2.51 6.00
C GLY A 413 24.48 2.50 4.47
N ILE A 414 24.13 3.63 3.85
CA ILE A 414 24.19 3.81 2.39
C ILE A 414 25.64 3.65 1.90
N ALA A 415 26.58 4.34 2.53
CA ALA A 415 27.99 4.30 2.14
C ALA A 415 28.57 2.89 2.27
N ALA A 416 28.27 2.18 3.37
CA ALA A 416 28.70 0.81 3.59
C ALA A 416 28.12 -0.14 2.53
N THR A 417 26.82 -0.02 2.23
CA THR A 417 26.15 -0.85 1.22
C THR A 417 26.73 -0.60 -0.17
N ALA A 418 26.93 0.67 -0.54
CA ALA A 418 27.54 1.04 -1.81
C ALA A 418 28.99 0.56 -1.93
N ALA A 419 29.81 0.78 -0.90
CA ALA A 419 31.21 0.36 -0.88
C ALA A 419 31.34 -1.16 -0.93
N PHE A 420 30.57 -1.88 -0.12
CA PHE A 420 30.60 -3.34 -0.12
C PHE A 420 30.09 -3.92 -1.44
N GLY A 421 29.00 -3.38 -1.99
CA GLY A 421 28.50 -3.74 -3.32
C GLY A 421 29.55 -3.51 -4.41
N ALA A 422 30.25 -2.38 -4.38
CA ALA A 422 31.31 -2.07 -5.36
C ALA A 422 32.53 -3.01 -5.21
N LEU A 423 32.93 -3.35 -3.98
CA LEU A 423 34.00 -4.32 -3.74
C LEU A 423 33.62 -5.71 -4.27
N LEU A 424 32.38 -6.14 -4.04
CA LEU A 424 31.87 -7.41 -4.58
C LEU A 424 31.79 -7.40 -6.11
N ALA A 425 31.28 -6.31 -6.71
CA ALA A 425 31.23 -6.14 -8.17
C ALA A 425 32.63 -6.14 -8.81
N ALA A 426 33.64 -5.62 -8.11
CA ALA A 426 35.04 -5.67 -8.53
C ALA A 426 35.66 -7.08 -8.40
N GLY A 427 34.95 -8.04 -7.80
CA GLY A 427 35.43 -9.40 -7.56
C GLY A 427 36.39 -9.50 -6.38
N VAL A 428 36.44 -8.50 -5.49
CA VAL A 428 37.25 -8.54 -4.27
C VAL A 428 36.73 -9.63 -3.36
N GLY A 429 37.62 -10.53 -2.91
CA GLY A 429 37.24 -11.68 -2.08
C GLY A 429 36.65 -12.88 -2.84
N ALA A 430 36.26 -12.72 -4.11
CA ALA A 430 35.69 -13.80 -4.92
C ALA A 430 36.64 -14.99 -5.10
N ARG A 431 37.97 -14.76 -5.12
CA ARG A 431 38.98 -15.84 -5.21
C ARG A 431 39.07 -16.69 -3.94
N ARG A 432 38.75 -16.11 -2.76
CA ARG A 432 38.93 -16.76 -1.44
C ARG A 432 37.63 -17.31 -0.87
N PHE A 433 36.52 -16.61 -1.09
CA PHE A 433 35.21 -16.93 -0.50
C PHE A 433 34.15 -17.28 -1.56
N GLY A 434 34.52 -17.28 -2.84
CA GLY A 434 33.61 -17.57 -3.93
C GLY A 434 32.40 -16.63 -3.93
N ARG A 435 31.22 -17.20 -4.23
CA ARG A 435 29.93 -16.49 -4.28
C ARG A 435 29.26 -16.33 -2.92
N ARG A 436 29.75 -17.04 -1.89
CA ARG A 436 29.15 -17.04 -0.55
C ARG A 436 29.15 -15.66 0.09
N LEU A 437 30.15 -14.84 -0.24
CA LEU A 437 30.23 -13.46 0.25
C LEU A 437 29.10 -12.58 -0.33
N SER A 438 28.81 -12.69 -1.63
CA SER A 438 27.69 -11.98 -2.27
C SER A 438 26.35 -12.46 -1.72
N THR A 439 26.14 -13.77 -1.60
CA THR A 439 24.90 -14.33 -1.04
C THR A 439 24.72 -13.93 0.43
N GLY A 440 25.78 -13.94 1.23
CA GLY A 440 25.75 -13.48 2.62
C GLY A 440 25.41 -12.00 2.75
N PHE A 441 25.93 -11.16 1.86
CA PHE A 441 25.57 -9.75 1.80
C PHE A 441 24.11 -9.52 1.45
N ILE A 442 23.60 -10.22 0.43
CA ILE A 442 22.17 -10.14 0.04
C ILE A 442 21.29 -10.61 1.21
N ALA A 443 21.64 -11.72 1.86
CA ALA A 443 20.92 -12.21 3.04
C ALA A 443 20.92 -11.16 4.18
N ALA A 444 22.05 -10.49 4.43
CA ALA A 444 22.14 -9.43 5.43
C ALA A 444 21.22 -8.24 5.10
N LEU A 445 21.15 -7.83 3.84
CA LEU A 445 20.22 -6.76 3.39
C LEU A 445 18.76 -7.18 3.56
N LEU A 446 18.40 -8.43 3.24
CA LEU A 446 17.05 -8.95 3.44
C LEU A 446 16.68 -9.02 4.93
N VAL A 447 17.60 -9.45 5.79
CA VAL A 447 17.41 -9.45 7.25
C VAL A 447 17.22 -8.03 7.77
N ALA A 448 18.02 -7.07 7.31
CA ALA A 448 17.86 -5.66 7.66
C ALA A 448 16.48 -5.12 7.23
N ALA A 449 16.02 -5.44 6.02
CA ALA A 449 14.67 -5.12 5.53
C ALA A 449 13.57 -5.67 6.45
N GLY A 450 13.71 -6.93 6.87
CA GLY A 450 12.78 -7.58 7.79
C GLY A 450 12.77 -6.93 9.19
N ILE A 451 13.94 -6.57 9.72
CA ILE A 451 14.07 -5.87 11.01
C ILE A 451 13.44 -4.48 10.93
N GLU A 452 13.68 -3.74 9.85
CA GLU A 452 13.08 -2.42 9.65
C GLU A 452 11.55 -2.51 9.56
N SER A 453 11.04 -3.50 8.82
CA SER A 453 9.60 -3.81 8.75
C SER A 453 9.03 -4.13 10.13
N ALA A 454 9.69 -5.00 10.92
CA ALA A 454 9.26 -5.31 12.29
C ALA A 454 9.29 -4.08 13.21
N GLY A 455 10.31 -3.24 13.06
CA GLY A 455 10.44 -1.97 13.77
C GLY A 455 9.32 -0.99 13.44
N PHE A 456 8.91 -0.93 12.17
CA PHE A 456 7.75 -0.16 11.74
C PHE A 456 6.46 -0.67 12.40
N ILE A 457 6.20 -1.98 12.30
CA ILE A 457 5.01 -2.61 12.90
C ILE A 457 4.96 -2.32 14.41
N ARG A 458 6.10 -2.43 15.10
CA ARG A 458 6.19 -2.09 16.53
C ARG A 458 5.87 -0.63 16.80
N ARG A 459 6.40 0.31 16.00
CA ARG A 459 6.09 1.74 16.15
C ARG A 459 4.62 2.00 15.94
N GLU A 460 4.05 1.49 14.87
CA GLU A 460 2.62 1.59 14.54
C GLU A 460 1.75 1.07 15.70
N LEU A 461 2.06 -0.12 16.24
CA LEU A 461 1.38 -0.68 17.42
C LEU A 461 1.49 0.19 18.68
N LEU A 462 2.52 1.02 18.81
CA LEU A 462 2.73 1.88 19.97
C LEU A 462 2.11 3.27 19.78
N THR A 463 2.12 3.80 18.56
CA THR A 463 1.73 5.19 18.28
C THR A 463 0.32 5.32 17.70
N HIS A 464 -0.14 4.36 16.90
CA HIS A 464 -1.43 4.42 16.22
C HIS A 464 -2.52 3.76 17.07
N ARG A 465 -2.87 4.42 18.19
CA ARG A 465 -3.91 3.96 19.10
C ARG A 465 -4.99 5.02 19.25
N THR A 466 -6.08 4.80 18.54
CA THR A 466 -7.23 5.69 18.46
C THR A 466 -8.29 5.29 19.47
N PHE A 467 -8.20 4.07 20.01
CA PHE A 467 -9.15 3.45 20.94
C PHE A 467 -10.57 3.34 20.37
N ALA A 468 -10.69 3.33 19.03
CA ALA A 468 -11.98 3.29 18.36
C ALA A 468 -12.77 2.03 18.74
N ARG A 469 -12.10 0.89 18.95
CA ARG A 469 -12.74 -0.34 19.41
C ARG A 469 -13.30 -0.22 20.81
N GLU A 470 -12.51 0.23 21.77
CA GLU A 470 -12.94 0.36 23.16
C GLU A 470 -14.05 1.41 23.31
N ILE A 471 -13.97 2.50 22.53
CA ILE A 471 -15.05 3.49 22.43
C ILE A 471 -16.30 2.84 21.85
N ALA A 472 -16.20 2.12 20.73
CA ALA A 472 -17.35 1.47 20.10
C ALA A 472 -18.01 0.45 21.04
N ASP A 473 -17.23 -0.36 21.75
CA ASP A 473 -17.73 -1.35 22.70
C ASP A 473 -18.47 -0.70 23.88
N GLN A 474 -17.95 0.43 24.38
CA GLN A 474 -18.59 1.15 25.47
C GLN A 474 -19.89 1.86 25.03
N ILE A 475 -19.92 2.36 23.79
CA ILE A 475 -20.96 3.25 23.31
C ILE A 475 -22.05 2.53 22.50
N SER A 476 -21.79 1.32 22.02
CA SER A 476 -22.74 0.51 21.25
C SER A 476 -24.17 0.50 21.83
N PRO A 477 -24.39 0.36 23.16
CA PRO A 477 -25.74 0.42 23.73
C PRO A 477 -26.46 1.76 23.52
N ALA A 478 -25.74 2.89 23.54
CA ALA A 478 -26.31 4.23 23.39
C ALA A 478 -26.78 4.51 21.95
N VAL A 479 -26.15 3.87 20.96
CA VAL A 479 -26.47 4.05 19.53
C VAL A 479 -27.30 2.90 18.94
N ALA A 480 -27.53 1.83 19.70
CA ALA A 480 -28.21 0.62 19.22
C ALA A 480 -29.59 0.91 18.59
N LYS A 481 -30.36 1.84 19.18
CA LYS A 481 -31.71 2.21 18.71
C LYS A 481 -31.73 3.17 17.51
N ARG A 482 -30.59 3.77 17.15
CA ARG A 482 -30.48 4.69 16.02
C ARG A 482 -30.47 3.93 14.70
N THR A 483 -30.99 4.53 13.63
CA THR A 483 -30.84 3.95 12.30
C THR A 483 -29.45 4.22 11.75
N PRO A 484 -28.92 3.41 10.80
CA PRO A 484 -27.57 3.61 10.26
C PRO A 484 -27.33 5.01 9.68
N ARG A 485 -28.35 5.60 9.03
CA ARG A 485 -28.27 6.91 8.36
C ARG A 485 -28.36 8.10 9.32
N GLU A 486 -28.93 7.91 10.50
CA GLU A 486 -29.04 8.99 11.50
C GLU A 486 -27.67 9.38 12.01
N LEU A 487 -27.42 10.69 12.09
CA LEU A 487 -26.23 11.22 12.75
C LEU A 487 -26.26 10.82 14.23
N ALA A 488 -25.42 9.86 14.61
CA ALA A 488 -25.40 9.30 15.95
C ALA A 488 -24.24 9.84 16.80
N PHE A 489 -23.18 10.38 16.18
CA PHE A 489 -22.01 10.79 16.93
C PHE A 489 -21.11 11.85 16.27
N ARG A 490 -20.27 12.49 17.10
CA ARG A 490 -19.14 13.29 16.63
C ARG A 490 -17.82 12.81 17.22
N SER A 491 -16.82 12.58 16.37
CA SER A 491 -15.52 12.04 16.80
C SER A 491 -14.41 12.30 15.76
N PRO A 492 -13.14 12.49 16.18
CA PRO A 492 -12.00 12.54 15.26
C PRO A 492 -11.89 11.30 14.36
N GLU A 493 -12.22 10.12 14.90
CA GLU A 493 -12.03 8.81 14.26
C GLU A 493 -13.31 8.32 13.60
N THR A 494 -13.97 9.24 12.89
CA THR A 494 -15.33 9.02 12.37
C THR A 494 -15.44 7.77 11.49
N PRO A 495 -14.61 7.56 10.45
CA PRO A 495 -14.80 6.40 9.58
C PRO A 495 -14.59 5.06 10.29
N ALA A 496 -13.64 4.97 11.24
CA ALA A 496 -13.40 3.76 12.03
C ALA A 496 -14.60 3.45 12.94
N LEU A 497 -15.12 4.45 13.65
CA LEU A 497 -16.31 4.29 14.50
C LEU A 497 -17.57 4.01 13.68
N SER A 498 -17.72 4.62 12.50
CA SER A 498 -18.82 4.32 11.57
C SER A 498 -18.75 2.87 11.09
N PHE A 499 -17.54 2.36 10.82
CA PHE A 499 -17.35 0.95 10.48
C PHE A 499 -17.69 0.02 11.66
N LEU A 500 -17.33 0.35 12.90
CA LEU A 500 -17.55 -0.52 14.07
C LEU A 500 -19.00 -0.46 14.58
N LEU A 501 -19.62 0.72 14.61
CA LEU A 501 -20.98 0.94 15.11
C LEU A 501 -22.06 0.81 14.03
N PHE A 502 -21.70 0.94 12.75
CA PHE A 502 -22.63 1.10 11.63
C PHE A 502 -23.62 2.24 11.82
N ARG A 503 -23.10 3.40 12.23
CA ARG A 503 -23.88 4.61 12.45
C ARG A 503 -23.17 5.79 11.83
N THR A 504 -23.92 6.72 11.26
CA THR A 504 -23.34 7.92 10.68
C THR A 504 -22.76 8.79 11.78
N GLY A 505 -21.52 9.25 11.57
CA GLY A 505 -20.84 10.17 12.46
C GLY A 505 -20.28 11.37 11.70
N ARG A 506 -19.86 12.40 12.43
CA ARG A 506 -19.17 13.58 11.86
C ARG A 506 -17.87 13.89 12.60
N ALA A 507 -16.86 14.29 11.85
CA ALA A 507 -15.65 14.86 12.43
C ALA A 507 -15.89 16.29 12.97
N TRP A 508 -14.95 16.81 13.73
CA TRP A 508 -15.01 18.18 14.27
C TRP A 508 -14.62 19.28 13.26
N ASN A 509 -14.18 18.89 12.07
CA ASN A 509 -13.73 19.79 11.00
C ASN A 509 -14.77 20.89 10.69
N GLY A 510 -14.48 22.13 11.08
CA GLY A 510 -15.39 23.28 10.93
C GLY A 510 -16.55 23.31 11.93
N ASP A 511 -17.04 22.14 12.32
CA ASP A 511 -18.25 21.92 13.13
C ASP A 511 -18.04 21.92 14.66
N GLY A 512 -16.81 22.09 15.15
CA GLY A 512 -16.51 22.08 16.59
C GLY A 512 -16.91 23.33 17.39
N THR A 513 -18.08 23.93 17.14
CA THR A 513 -18.53 25.13 17.88
C THR A 513 -19.60 24.82 18.93
N ALA A 514 -19.71 25.68 19.95
CA ALA A 514 -20.79 25.59 20.93
C ALA A 514 -22.18 25.64 20.28
N ALA A 515 -22.36 26.41 19.20
CA ALA A 515 -23.61 26.47 18.46
C ALA A 515 -23.96 25.13 17.80
N THR A 516 -22.96 24.45 17.22
CA THR A 516 -23.14 23.12 16.62
C THR A 516 -23.52 22.08 17.67
N VAL A 517 -22.80 22.05 18.80
CA VAL A 517 -23.12 21.11 19.90
C VAL A 517 -24.50 21.42 20.50
N ALA A 518 -24.86 22.71 20.63
CA ALA A 518 -26.21 23.10 21.06
C ALA A 518 -27.30 22.68 20.06
N ALA A 519 -27.00 22.67 18.76
CA ALA A 519 -27.90 22.13 17.74
C ALA A 519 -28.05 20.62 17.89
N ASP A 520 -26.96 19.88 18.08
CA ASP A 520 -26.99 18.43 18.32
C ASP A 520 -27.91 18.08 19.50
N PHE A 521 -27.86 18.83 20.60
CA PHE A 521 -28.75 18.64 21.75
C PHE A 521 -30.22 18.95 21.45
N ARG A 522 -30.49 20.01 20.68
CA ARG A 522 -31.87 20.39 20.31
C ARG A 522 -32.51 19.37 19.38
N GLU A 523 -31.73 18.83 18.45
CA GLU A 523 -32.19 17.82 17.50
C GLU A 523 -32.30 16.43 18.16
N GLY A 524 -31.52 16.17 19.22
CA GLY A 524 -31.53 14.90 19.93
C GLY A 524 -31.09 13.72 19.06
N THR A 525 -30.37 13.98 17.97
CA THR A 525 -29.90 12.98 16.99
C THR A 525 -28.59 12.35 17.47
N VAL A 526 -27.67 13.18 17.96
CA VAL A 526 -26.36 12.74 18.45
C VAL A 526 -26.48 12.07 19.83
N ALA A 527 -25.99 10.85 19.93
CA ALA A 527 -25.98 10.06 21.16
C ALA A 527 -24.65 10.14 21.91
N PHE A 528 -23.54 10.41 21.23
CA PHE A 528 -22.24 10.58 21.88
C PHE A 528 -21.28 11.54 21.15
N TRP A 529 -20.34 12.08 21.92
CA TRP A 529 -19.26 12.95 21.43
C TRP A 529 -17.93 12.45 21.99
N ALA A 530 -16.89 12.46 21.16
CA ALA A 530 -15.53 12.14 21.57
C ALA A 530 -14.56 13.18 21.02
N PHE A 531 -13.53 13.57 21.77
CA PHE A 531 -12.48 14.46 21.29
C PHE A 531 -11.15 14.21 22.00
N ARG A 532 -10.03 14.56 21.35
CA ARG A 532 -8.70 14.45 21.95
C ARG A 532 -8.47 15.57 22.95
N ASP A 533 -8.06 15.20 24.16
CA ASP A 533 -7.86 16.18 25.22
C ASP A 533 -6.62 17.04 24.95
N GLY A 534 -6.65 18.30 25.38
CA GLY A 534 -5.54 19.25 25.20
C GLY A 534 -5.27 19.75 23.77
N MET A 535 -5.98 19.24 22.75
CA MET A 535 -5.83 19.73 21.37
C MET A 535 -6.57 21.08 21.17
N PRO A 536 -6.10 21.98 20.28
CA PRO A 536 -6.85 23.18 19.90
C PRO A 536 -8.10 22.82 19.07
N ARG A 537 -8.97 23.81 18.81
CA ARG A 537 -10.11 23.62 17.90
C ARG A 537 -9.59 23.15 16.53
N GLY A 538 -10.14 22.06 16.03
CA GLY A 538 -9.74 21.48 14.76
C GLY A 538 -10.37 20.11 14.54
N PRO A 539 -9.76 19.26 13.70
CA PRO A 539 -10.23 17.90 13.42
C PRO A 539 -10.37 17.02 14.67
N GLU A 540 -9.47 17.25 15.63
CA GLU A 540 -9.34 16.39 16.80
C GLU A 540 -10.15 16.86 18.01
N ALA A 541 -10.57 18.14 18.05
CA ALA A 541 -11.29 18.68 19.19
C ALA A 541 -12.17 19.91 18.87
N PRO A 542 -13.28 20.10 19.61
CA PRO A 542 -14.11 21.30 19.53
C PRO A 542 -13.51 22.47 20.30
N ASP A 543 -14.11 23.66 20.19
CA ASP A 543 -13.72 24.84 20.96
C ASP A 543 -14.05 24.72 22.46
N ALA A 544 -13.48 25.62 23.27
CA ALA A 544 -13.63 25.59 24.72
C ALA A 544 -15.09 25.72 25.18
N ALA A 545 -15.91 26.50 24.47
CA ALA A 545 -17.31 26.70 24.82
C ALA A 545 -18.16 25.44 24.56
N ALA A 546 -17.88 24.73 23.46
CA ALA A 546 -18.48 23.43 23.18
C ALA A 546 -18.08 22.38 24.21
N ARG A 547 -16.81 22.36 24.66
CA ARG A 547 -16.35 21.45 25.73
C ARG A 547 -17.12 21.66 27.03
N ALA A 548 -17.23 22.92 27.47
CA ALA A 548 -17.99 23.26 28.68
C ALA A 548 -19.48 22.87 28.55
N LEU A 549 -20.06 23.01 27.35
CA LEU A 549 -21.43 22.58 27.10
C LEU A 549 -21.61 21.06 27.19
N LEU A 550 -20.66 20.28 26.64
CA LEU A 550 -20.66 18.83 26.79
C LEU A 550 -20.54 18.44 28.27
N GLU A 551 -19.56 18.98 28.98
CA GLU A 551 -19.33 18.69 30.40
C GLU A 551 -20.54 18.98 31.30
N SER A 552 -21.32 20.01 30.96
CA SER A 552 -22.49 20.40 31.76
C SER A 552 -23.79 19.66 31.41
N ARG A 553 -23.89 19.05 30.22
CA ARG A 553 -25.16 18.47 29.71
C ARG A 553 -25.10 17.00 29.34
N THR A 554 -23.95 16.36 29.53
CA THR A 554 -23.74 14.96 29.19
C THR A 554 -23.02 14.24 30.32
N ARG A 555 -23.05 12.92 30.26
CA ARG A 555 -22.29 12.07 31.16
C ARG A 555 -20.96 11.69 30.50
N GLU A 556 -19.86 12.05 31.14
CA GLU A 556 -18.54 11.59 30.73
C GLU A 556 -18.35 10.11 31.09
N VAL A 557 -17.93 9.31 30.10
CA VAL A 557 -17.66 7.86 30.25
C VAL A 557 -16.19 7.51 29.94
N THR A 558 -15.31 8.52 29.92
CA THR A 558 -13.88 8.37 29.66
C THR A 558 -13.21 7.35 30.59
N ALA A 559 -13.65 7.27 31.85
CA ALA A 559 -13.14 6.31 32.83
C ALA A 559 -13.46 4.86 32.43
N ASP A 560 -14.65 4.58 31.90
CA ASP A 560 -15.04 3.25 31.45
C ASP A 560 -14.24 2.83 30.21
N VAL A 561 -14.04 3.76 29.26
CA VAL A 561 -13.20 3.53 28.07
C VAL A 561 -11.75 3.27 28.49
N THR A 562 -11.22 4.05 29.44
CA THR A 562 -9.88 3.86 30.04
C THR A 562 -9.75 2.48 30.69
N ALA A 563 -10.77 2.05 31.44
CA ALA A 563 -10.79 0.76 32.10
C ALA A 563 -10.78 -0.39 31.08
N ARG A 564 -11.55 -0.30 30.00
CA ARG A 564 -11.54 -1.26 28.89
C ARG A 564 -10.20 -1.30 28.16
N ALA A 565 -9.60 -0.14 27.91
CA ALA A 565 -8.30 -0.03 27.24
C ALA A 565 -7.12 -0.49 28.12
N GLY A 566 -7.34 -0.64 29.43
CA GLY A 566 -6.33 -1.00 30.42
C GLY A 566 -5.26 0.07 30.66
N ARG A 567 -5.49 1.31 30.21
CA ARG A 567 -4.54 2.45 30.29
C ARG A 567 -5.21 3.76 29.87
N PRO A 568 -4.61 4.92 30.20
CA PRO A 568 -5.16 6.22 29.84
C PRO A 568 -5.41 6.36 28.33
N VAL A 569 -6.65 6.68 27.97
CA VAL A 569 -7.04 7.05 26.62
C VAL A 569 -6.99 8.58 26.53
N GLY A 570 -6.14 9.14 25.67
CA GLY A 570 -6.00 10.60 25.48
C GLY A 570 -7.22 11.25 24.81
N VAL A 571 -8.39 10.63 24.92
CA VAL A 571 -9.67 10.98 24.29
C VAL A 571 -10.70 11.05 25.39
N ARG A 572 -11.44 12.16 25.46
CA ARG A 572 -12.60 12.30 26.34
C ARG A 572 -13.85 11.90 25.60
N VAL A 573 -14.72 11.14 26.26
CA VAL A 573 -15.92 10.54 25.66
C VAL A 573 -17.15 10.87 26.51
N PHE A 574 -18.17 11.40 25.86
CA PHE A 574 -19.39 11.92 26.46
C PHE A 574 -20.61 11.27 25.83
N VAL A 575 -21.59 10.90 26.65
CA VAL A 575 -22.84 10.27 26.21
C VAL A 575 -24.02 11.14 26.63
N ALA A 576 -24.97 11.31 25.72
CA ALA A 576 -26.24 11.93 26.07
C ALA A 576 -26.91 11.11 27.18
N GLU A 577 -27.31 11.76 28.27
CA GLU A 577 -28.20 11.09 29.23
C GLU A 577 -29.53 10.79 28.54
N PRO A 578 -30.19 9.65 28.83
CA PRO A 578 -31.59 9.52 28.46
C PRO A 578 -32.32 10.71 29.09
N LEU A 579 -33.00 11.51 28.29
CA LEU A 579 -33.92 12.52 28.78
C LEU A 579 -34.87 11.81 29.74
N THR A 580 -34.63 11.92 31.06
CA THR A 580 -35.71 11.79 32.02
C THR A 580 -36.79 12.73 31.49
N PRO A 581 -38.03 12.25 31.28
CA PRO A 581 -39.11 13.15 30.92
C PRO A 581 -39.04 14.27 31.93
N ALA A 582 -38.80 15.49 31.43
CA ALA A 582 -38.62 16.66 32.28
C ALA A 582 -39.67 16.60 33.37
N ALA A 583 -39.23 16.71 34.63
CA ALA A 583 -40.12 16.93 35.74
C ALA A 583 -41.14 17.95 35.26
N ALA A 584 -42.39 17.50 35.10
CA ALA A 584 -43.49 18.33 34.68
C ALA A 584 -43.40 19.58 35.55
N ALA A 585 -43.22 20.74 34.91
CA ALA A 585 -43.27 22.00 35.60
C ALA A 585 -44.53 21.98 36.49
N PRO A 586 -44.44 22.20 37.80
CA PRO A 586 -45.64 22.42 38.58
C PRO A 586 -46.19 23.76 38.11
N GLY A 587 -47.20 23.73 37.26
CA GLY A 587 -48.11 24.85 37.09
C GLY A 587 -49.35 24.64 37.95
N PRO A 588 -50.15 25.68 38.22
CA PRO A 588 -49.87 27.11 38.16
C PRO A 588 -49.26 27.67 39.46
#